data_AF-A0A9P6GEL7-F1
#
_entry.id   AF-A0A9P6GEL7-F1
#
_cell.length_a   1.000
_cell.length_b   1.000
_cell.length_c   1.000
_cell.angle_alpha   90.00
_cell.angle_beta   90.00
_cell.angle_gamma   90.00
#
_symmetry.space_group_name_H-M   'P 1'
#
loop_
_entity.id
_entity.type
_entity.pdbx_description
1 polymer ?
#
loop_
_entity_poly.entity_id
_entity_poly.type
_entity_poly.pdbx_seq_one_letter_code
_entity_poly.pdbx_strand_id
1 'polypeptide(L)'
;MQNHNNAPFPFMQLPPELRDMVYENLLEDPHYPPPRPCPETRSPSWLSSMAQIGSSTDAKTAGHKSNFLFLANKQIYAEYMDLMCKKTTFYMTVAPHNYTPLDPSAEEEKDIWQISPEVLKKIKRCEIKLVTTSTMLDMSDPRTMKSEEWNLARQMRRQLSEIENISELKLNVKAIGDPLWSPLWVWYHATEALREMGSSSVHENDCRKSTVADDKVKSVASSHSAPSGPQFSLITLALDMWSPGENYLMRDPANNNQWAWWCLKGHCVGRVGTEHPVRQFCSWLYDCPTCSPEDIGGD
;
A
#
# COMPACT_ATOMS: atom_id res chain seq x y z
N MET A 1 21.42 -42.61 25.24
CA MET A 1 20.63 -43.41 24.26
C MET A 1 19.85 -42.46 23.38
N GLN A 2 20.45 -41.98 22.29
CA GLN A 2 19.72 -41.35 21.18
C GLN A 2 19.82 -42.34 20.04
N ASN A 3 18.74 -43.08 19.77
CA ASN A 3 18.66 -43.92 18.59
C ASN A 3 18.68 -43.00 17.37
N HIS A 4 19.76 -43.03 16.61
CA HIS A 4 19.84 -42.43 15.28
C HIS A 4 18.99 -43.25 14.31
N ASN A 5 17.66 -43.11 14.43
CA ASN A 5 16.75 -43.43 13.34
C ASN A 5 16.95 -42.37 12.26
N ASN A 6 17.76 -42.69 11.24
CA ASN A 6 18.00 -41.83 10.07
C ASN A 6 16.79 -41.72 9.13
N ALA A 7 15.58 -42.01 9.60
CA ALA A 7 14.37 -41.87 8.80
C ALA A 7 13.95 -40.39 8.76
N PRO A 8 13.70 -39.81 7.57
CA PRO A 8 13.22 -38.44 7.46
C PRO A 8 11.86 -38.31 8.16
N PHE A 9 11.65 -37.18 8.84
CA PHE A 9 10.39 -36.89 9.51
C PHE A 9 9.24 -36.85 8.48
N PRO A 10 8.16 -37.63 8.64
CA PRO A 10 7.09 -37.75 7.64
C PRO A 10 6.13 -36.56 7.72
N PHE A 11 6.61 -35.36 7.38
CA PHE A 11 5.86 -34.10 7.49
C PHE A 11 4.47 -34.14 6.81
N MET A 12 4.36 -34.79 5.65
CA MET A 12 3.10 -34.91 4.90
C MET A 12 2.07 -35.84 5.56
N GLN A 13 2.47 -36.66 6.52
CA GLN A 13 1.56 -37.53 7.29
C GLN A 13 0.95 -36.80 8.48
N LEU A 14 1.45 -35.60 8.82
CA LEU A 14 0.83 -34.78 9.84
C LEU A 14 -0.57 -34.32 9.40
N PRO A 15 -1.54 -34.21 10.32
CA PRO A 15 -2.78 -33.51 10.06
C PRO A 15 -2.54 -32.07 9.54
N PRO A 16 -3.42 -31.54 8.67
CA PRO A 16 -3.28 -30.18 8.13
C PRO A 16 -3.07 -29.11 9.21
N GLU A 17 -3.74 -29.24 10.35
CA GLU A 17 -3.68 -28.29 11.45
C GLU A 17 -2.26 -28.17 12.04
N LEU A 18 -1.55 -29.30 12.14
CA LEU A 18 -0.16 -29.31 12.61
C LEU A 18 0.80 -28.77 11.56
N ARG A 19 0.51 -28.97 10.27
CA ARG A 19 1.31 -28.37 9.19
C ARG A 19 1.13 -26.86 9.17
N ASP A 20 -0.10 -26.37 9.33
CA ASP A 20 -0.42 -24.94 9.46
C ASP A 20 0.34 -24.31 10.63
N MET A 21 0.37 -24.96 11.80
CA MET A 21 1.19 -24.49 12.93
C MET A 21 2.67 -24.36 12.57
N VAL A 22 3.22 -25.30 11.79
CA VAL A 22 4.62 -25.21 11.33
C VAL A 22 4.79 -24.06 10.35
N TYR A 23 3.89 -23.91 9.38
CA TYR A 23 3.93 -22.81 8.42
C TYR A 23 3.81 -21.46 9.13
N GLU A 24 2.92 -21.31 10.11
CA GLU A 24 2.74 -20.07 10.89
C GLU A 24 4.02 -19.65 11.61
N ASN A 25 4.76 -20.60 12.17
CA ASN A 25 6.06 -20.32 12.79
C ASN A 25 7.14 -19.91 11.77
N LEU A 26 6.91 -20.17 10.48
CA LEU A 26 7.83 -19.85 9.39
C LEU A 26 7.36 -18.64 8.57
N LEU A 27 6.16 -18.10 8.82
CA LEU A 27 5.64 -16.97 8.07
C LEU A 27 6.49 -15.73 8.33
N GLU A 28 6.91 -15.11 7.22
CA GLU A 28 7.53 -13.80 7.22
C GLU A 28 6.73 -12.91 6.28
N ASP A 29 6.58 -11.64 6.67
CA ASP A 29 5.88 -10.68 5.84
C ASP A 29 6.67 -10.43 4.54
N PRO A 30 6.08 -10.65 3.36
CA PRO A 30 6.79 -10.52 2.10
C PRO A 30 6.99 -9.04 1.73
N HIS A 31 8.21 -8.71 1.32
CA HIS A 31 8.61 -7.36 0.92
C HIS A 31 8.95 -7.30 -0.57
N TYR A 32 8.39 -6.30 -1.26
CA TYR A 32 8.61 -6.06 -2.69
C TYR A 32 9.06 -4.60 -2.92
N PRO A 33 10.25 -4.36 -3.49
CA PRO A 33 11.28 -5.33 -3.81
C PRO A 33 11.87 -5.97 -2.53
N PRO A 34 12.52 -7.13 -2.63
CA PRO A 34 13.20 -7.75 -1.51
C PRO A 34 14.18 -6.77 -0.85
N PRO A 35 14.26 -6.73 0.50
CA PRO A 35 15.22 -5.87 1.18
C PRO A 35 16.62 -6.21 0.69
N ARG A 36 17.44 -5.18 0.46
CA ARG A 36 18.84 -5.40 0.10
C ARG A 36 19.48 -6.24 1.20
N PRO A 37 20.24 -7.30 0.86
CA PRO A 37 21.04 -8.00 1.85
C PRO A 37 21.89 -6.94 2.55
N CYS A 38 21.68 -6.75 3.85
CA CYS A 38 22.51 -5.83 4.61
C CYS A 38 23.95 -6.34 4.46
N PRO A 39 24.92 -5.53 4.01
CA PRO A 39 26.30 -5.99 3.99
C PRO A 39 26.63 -6.43 5.40
N GLU A 40 26.96 -7.71 5.59
CA GLU A 40 27.39 -8.25 6.87
C GLU A 40 28.47 -7.30 7.40
N THR A 41 28.10 -6.49 8.39
CA THR A 41 29.10 -5.80 9.18
C THR A 41 29.85 -6.93 9.84
N ARG A 42 31.06 -7.22 9.34
CA ARG A 42 32.02 -8.13 9.97
C ARG A 42 32.36 -7.55 11.35
N SER A 43 31.44 -7.70 12.28
CA SER A 43 31.71 -7.52 13.69
C SER A 43 32.60 -8.70 14.09
N PRO A 44 33.76 -8.45 14.71
CA PRO A 44 34.61 -9.54 15.15
C PRO A 44 33.82 -10.37 16.18
N SER A 45 33.75 -11.69 15.95
CA SER A 45 32.77 -12.61 16.55
C SER A 45 32.84 -12.80 18.06
N TRP A 46 33.73 -12.09 18.75
CA TRP A 46 33.94 -12.19 20.20
C TRP A 46 33.09 -11.22 21.02
N LEU A 47 32.51 -10.17 20.42
CA LEU A 47 31.63 -9.23 21.15
C LEU A 47 30.17 -9.65 21.18
N SER A 48 29.75 -10.62 20.36
CA SER A 48 28.37 -11.12 20.33
C SER A 48 27.99 -11.94 21.57
N SER A 49 28.97 -12.44 22.33
CA SER A 49 28.74 -13.28 23.52
C SER A 49 28.48 -12.49 24.81
N MET A 50 28.68 -11.17 24.83
CA MET A 50 28.41 -10.35 26.04
C MET A 50 27.14 -9.49 25.94
N ALA A 51 26.53 -9.35 24.76
CA ALA A 51 25.31 -8.56 24.57
C ALA A 51 24.01 -9.33 24.89
N GLN A 52 24.08 -10.62 25.25
CA GLN A 52 22.90 -11.44 25.58
C GLN A 52 22.56 -11.48 27.07
N ILE A 53 23.27 -10.75 27.93
CA ILE A 53 22.97 -10.67 29.36
C ILE A 53 22.41 -9.28 29.67
N GLY A 54 21.09 -9.12 29.48
CA GLY A 54 20.34 -7.99 30.01
C GLY A 54 19.68 -7.08 28.98
N SER A 55 18.56 -7.52 28.41
CA SER A 55 17.45 -6.62 28.08
C SER A 55 16.20 -7.46 27.79
N SER A 56 15.27 -7.46 28.75
CA SER A 56 13.91 -7.96 28.59
C SER A 56 13.01 -6.80 28.17
N THR A 57 12.76 -6.69 26.86
CA THR A 57 11.53 -6.20 26.20
C THR A 57 11.86 -6.00 24.72
N ASP A 58 10.96 -6.44 23.85
CA ASP A 58 11.03 -6.39 22.37
C ASP A 58 11.92 -7.44 21.66
N ALA A 59 11.47 -8.69 21.69
CA ALA A 59 11.82 -9.68 20.68
C ALA A 59 11.13 -9.34 19.33
N LYS A 60 11.59 -8.29 18.65
CA LYS A 60 11.27 -8.07 17.23
C LYS A 60 12.07 -9.06 16.40
N THR A 61 11.38 -10.11 15.94
CA THR A 61 11.62 -10.85 14.68
C THR A 61 13.05 -10.77 14.16
N ALA A 62 13.93 -11.56 14.75
CA ALA A 62 15.17 -11.94 14.08
C ALA A 62 14.76 -12.76 12.84
N GLY A 63 14.81 -12.14 11.65
CA GLY A 63 14.44 -12.77 10.37
C GLY A 63 15.07 -14.15 10.26
N HIS A 64 14.23 -15.16 10.01
CA HIS A 64 14.69 -16.51 9.83
C HIS A 64 15.55 -16.58 8.55
N LYS A 65 16.72 -17.18 8.69
CA LYS A 65 17.61 -17.42 7.55
C LYS A 65 16.90 -18.34 6.55
N SER A 66 16.42 -17.76 5.45
CA SER A 66 16.08 -18.42 4.19
C SER A 66 15.23 -19.70 4.34
N ASN A 67 13.92 -19.54 4.26
CA ASN A 67 12.99 -20.66 4.20
C ASN A 67 13.08 -21.38 2.84
N PHE A 68 13.94 -22.39 2.73
CA PHE A 68 13.99 -23.28 1.56
C PHE A 68 12.79 -24.24 1.45
N LEU A 69 11.82 -24.12 2.38
CA LEU A 69 10.61 -24.93 2.40
C LEU A 69 9.85 -24.90 1.05
N PHE A 70 9.91 -23.77 0.35
CA PHE A 70 9.26 -23.55 -0.95
C PHE A 70 9.79 -24.46 -2.06
N LEU A 71 11.00 -25.01 -1.90
CA LEU A 71 11.64 -25.88 -2.88
C LEU A 71 11.40 -27.37 -2.61
N ALA A 72 10.76 -27.72 -1.49
CA ALA A 72 10.63 -29.11 -1.07
C ALA A 72 9.53 -29.87 -1.81
N ASN A 73 8.35 -29.26 -2.02
CA ASN A 73 7.18 -29.91 -2.62
C ASN A 73 6.15 -28.88 -3.12
N LYS A 74 5.50 -29.14 -4.27
CA LYS A 74 4.41 -28.30 -4.82
C LYS A 74 3.21 -28.15 -3.88
N GLN A 75 2.84 -29.22 -3.17
CA GLN A 75 1.76 -29.18 -2.20
C GLN A 75 2.12 -28.30 -0.99
N ILE A 76 3.32 -28.48 -0.44
CA ILE A 76 3.83 -27.65 0.66
C ILE A 76 3.86 -26.18 0.25
N TYR A 77 4.34 -25.89 -0.97
CA TYR A 77 4.33 -24.54 -1.53
C TYR A 77 2.91 -23.96 -1.63
N ALA A 78 1.96 -24.73 -2.14
CA ALA A 78 0.57 -24.28 -2.27
C ALA A 78 -0.10 -24.01 -0.92
N GLU A 79 0.05 -24.92 0.06
CA GLU A 79 -0.47 -24.76 1.42
C GLU A 79 0.14 -23.54 2.11
N TYR A 80 1.47 -23.39 2.01
CA TYR A 80 2.18 -22.26 2.60
C TYR A 80 1.79 -20.93 1.96
N MET A 81 1.72 -20.84 0.62
CA MET A 81 1.35 -19.60 -0.07
C MET A 81 -0.09 -19.18 0.21
N ASP A 82 -1.01 -20.15 0.36
CA ASP A 82 -2.39 -19.88 0.77
C ASP A 82 -2.43 -19.30 2.20
N LEU A 83 -1.67 -19.89 3.13
CA LEU A 83 -1.56 -19.38 4.49
C LEU A 83 -0.91 -17.98 4.53
N MET A 84 0.16 -17.75 3.77
CA MET A 84 0.81 -16.43 3.66
C MET A 84 -0.20 -15.38 3.20
N CYS A 85 -0.88 -15.61 2.07
CA CYS A 85 -1.86 -14.66 1.54
C CYS A 85 -2.99 -14.33 2.52
N LYS A 86 -3.36 -15.28 3.40
CA LYS A 86 -4.40 -15.11 4.43
C LYS A 86 -3.92 -14.41 5.70
N LYS A 87 -2.69 -14.71 6.16
CA LYS A 87 -2.22 -14.35 7.50
C LYS A 87 -1.22 -13.20 7.54
N THR A 88 -0.41 -13.00 6.49
CA THR A 88 0.66 -11.98 6.46
C THR A 88 0.20 -10.67 5.82
N THR A 89 1.02 -9.64 5.97
CA THR A 89 0.85 -8.35 5.29
C THR A 89 1.89 -8.21 4.19
N PHE A 90 1.46 -7.93 2.97
CA PHE A 90 2.35 -7.69 1.84
C PHE A 90 2.84 -6.25 1.87
N TYR A 91 4.16 -6.07 1.95
CA TYR A 91 4.78 -4.75 1.95
C TYR A 91 5.32 -4.41 0.56
N MET A 92 4.68 -3.47 -0.11
CA MET A 92 5.00 -3.07 -1.47
C MET A 92 5.59 -1.66 -1.47
N THR A 93 6.86 -1.50 -1.82
CA THR A 93 7.57 -0.22 -1.79
C THR A 93 7.90 0.25 -3.21
N VAL A 94 7.57 1.50 -3.50
CA VAL A 94 8.02 2.23 -4.68
C VAL A 94 8.91 3.38 -4.21
N ALA A 95 10.09 3.51 -4.77
CA ALA A 95 11.09 4.49 -4.38
C ALA A 95 11.98 4.85 -5.59
N PRO A 96 12.71 5.99 -5.56
CA PRO A 96 13.50 6.42 -6.71
C PRO A 96 14.54 5.39 -7.18
N HIS A 97 15.03 4.54 -6.27
CA HIS A 97 16.05 3.53 -6.59
C HIS A 97 15.49 2.20 -7.13
N ASN A 98 14.18 2.00 -7.08
CA ASN A 98 13.52 0.79 -7.60
C ASN A 98 12.51 1.08 -8.71
N TYR A 99 12.18 2.36 -8.93
CA TYR A 99 11.34 2.83 -10.00
C TYR A 99 12.18 3.19 -11.24
N THR A 100 11.70 2.80 -12.41
CA THR A 100 12.26 3.23 -13.69
C THR A 100 11.14 3.92 -14.46
N PRO A 101 11.28 5.23 -14.78
CA PRO A 101 10.31 5.94 -15.60
C PRO A 101 10.05 5.21 -16.92
N LEU A 102 8.85 5.37 -17.46
CA LEU A 102 8.50 4.81 -18.77
C LEU A 102 9.37 5.45 -19.86
N ASP A 103 10.06 4.61 -20.62
CA ASP A 103 10.65 5.04 -21.87
C ASP A 103 9.52 5.11 -22.92
N PRO A 104 9.27 6.26 -23.55
CA PRO A 104 8.25 6.39 -24.60
C PRO A 104 8.49 5.47 -25.81
N SER A 105 9.69 4.87 -25.92
CA SER A 105 10.02 3.88 -26.96
C SER A 105 9.76 2.42 -26.56
N ALA A 106 9.42 2.13 -25.30
CA ALA A 106 9.19 0.75 -24.86
C ALA A 106 7.75 0.31 -25.18
N GLU A 107 7.61 -0.78 -25.94
CA GLU A 107 6.30 -1.35 -26.30
C GLU A 107 5.60 -2.05 -25.12
N GLU A 108 6.33 -2.37 -24.05
CA GLU A 108 5.80 -3.05 -22.87
C GLU A 108 6.07 -2.27 -21.58
N GLU A 109 5.00 -1.85 -20.90
CA GLU A 109 5.09 -1.21 -19.60
C GLU A 109 5.51 -2.23 -18.53
N LYS A 110 6.74 -2.07 -18.03
CA LYS A 110 7.30 -2.93 -16.99
C LYS A 110 6.51 -2.84 -15.68
N ASP A 111 6.31 -4.00 -15.09
CA ASP A 111 5.67 -4.14 -13.79
C ASP A 111 6.51 -3.55 -12.64
N ILE A 112 5.87 -2.77 -11.76
CA ILE A 112 6.49 -2.13 -10.59
C ILE A 112 6.90 -3.21 -9.58
N TRP A 113 5.95 -4.05 -9.20
CA TRP A 113 6.19 -5.18 -8.29
C TRP A 113 6.21 -6.49 -9.08
N GLN A 114 7.25 -7.29 -8.88
CA GLN A 114 7.39 -8.62 -9.48
C GLN A 114 6.56 -9.64 -8.69
N ILE A 115 5.24 -9.55 -8.79
CA ILE A 115 4.28 -10.43 -8.13
C ILE A 115 3.38 -11.03 -9.20
N SER A 116 3.19 -12.35 -9.19
CA SER A 116 2.29 -12.97 -10.17
C SER A 116 0.84 -12.56 -9.94
N PRO A 117 0.02 -12.43 -11.01
CA PRO A 117 -1.40 -12.12 -10.87
C PRO A 117 -2.16 -13.11 -9.97
N GLU A 118 -1.78 -14.38 -10.00
CA GLU A 118 -2.37 -15.43 -9.14
C GLU A 118 -2.15 -15.18 -7.65
N VAL A 119 -1.01 -14.62 -7.26
CA VAL A 119 -0.73 -14.25 -5.87
C VAL A 119 -1.48 -12.98 -5.52
N LEU A 120 -1.45 -11.96 -6.38
CA LEU A 120 -2.17 -10.68 -6.19
C LEU A 120 -3.66 -10.90 -5.88
N LYS A 121 -4.33 -11.79 -6.63
CA LYS A 121 -5.75 -12.14 -6.42
C LYS A 121 -6.05 -12.68 -5.02
N LYS A 122 -5.07 -13.29 -4.36
CA LYS A 122 -5.21 -13.95 -3.05
C LYS A 122 -4.85 -13.05 -1.87
N ILE A 123 -4.14 -11.94 -2.10
CA ILE A 123 -3.69 -11.04 -1.03
C ILE A 123 -4.88 -10.50 -0.24
N LYS A 124 -4.83 -10.67 1.09
CA LYS A 124 -5.83 -10.11 2.01
C LYS A 124 -5.41 -8.79 2.64
N ARG A 125 -4.11 -8.58 2.88
CA ARG A 125 -3.59 -7.38 3.54
C ARG A 125 -2.37 -6.87 2.79
N CYS A 126 -2.38 -5.59 2.46
CA CYS A 126 -1.31 -4.94 1.73
C CYS A 126 -1.03 -3.54 2.28
N GLU A 127 0.25 -3.24 2.46
CA GLU A 127 0.74 -1.92 2.82
C GLU A 127 1.70 -1.43 1.72
N ILE A 128 1.32 -0.34 1.09
CA ILE A 128 2.08 0.28 0.01
C ILE A 128 2.84 1.47 0.56
N LYS A 129 4.15 1.49 0.38
CA LYS A 129 5.03 2.61 0.72
C LYS A 129 5.50 3.30 -0.56
N LEU A 130 5.00 4.50 -0.80
CA LEU A 130 5.32 5.32 -1.96
C LEU A 130 6.30 6.41 -1.55
N VAL A 131 7.59 6.22 -1.83
CA VAL A 131 8.63 7.22 -1.65
C VAL A 131 8.85 7.95 -2.98
N THR A 132 8.48 9.21 -3.06
CA THR A 132 8.42 9.95 -4.33
C THR A 132 9.30 11.19 -4.32
N THR A 133 9.93 11.45 -5.47
CA THR A 133 10.67 12.68 -5.79
C THR A 133 9.96 13.43 -6.91
N SER A 134 10.32 14.69 -7.13
CA SER A 134 9.87 15.50 -8.27
C SER A 134 10.12 14.81 -9.62
N THR A 135 11.25 14.14 -9.77
CA THR A 135 11.62 13.39 -10.98
C THR A 135 10.73 12.19 -11.28
N MET A 136 10.05 11.62 -10.28
CA MET A 136 9.11 10.49 -10.46
C MET A 136 7.71 10.95 -10.89
N LEU A 137 7.47 12.26 -10.96
CA LEU A 137 6.23 12.81 -11.51
C LEU A 137 6.25 12.87 -13.05
N ASP A 138 7.42 12.66 -13.68
CA ASP A 138 7.65 12.79 -15.13
C ASP A 138 7.19 14.15 -15.70
N MET A 139 7.25 15.20 -14.88
CA MET A 139 6.67 16.52 -15.18
C MET A 139 7.64 17.65 -14.83
N SER A 140 7.68 18.68 -15.66
CA SER A 140 8.52 19.86 -15.43
C SER A 140 7.96 20.79 -14.35
N ASP A 141 6.64 20.86 -14.19
CA ASP A 141 5.96 21.64 -13.14
C ASP A 141 4.80 20.83 -12.53
N PRO A 142 4.89 20.40 -11.26
CA PRO A 142 3.82 19.66 -10.60
C PRO A 142 2.54 20.48 -10.41
N ARG A 143 2.59 21.82 -10.39
CA ARG A 143 1.40 22.66 -10.12
C ARG A 143 0.38 22.61 -11.25
N THR A 144 0.82 22.32 -12.46
CA THR A 144 -0.02 22.21 -13.66
C THR A 144 -0.44 20.77 -13.94
N MET A 145 0.01 19.81 -13.12
CA MET A 145 -0.24 18.40 -13.31
C MET A 145 -1.68 18.04 -12.98
N LYS A 146 -2.30 17.23 -13.83
CA LYS A 146 -3.53 16.52 -13.45
C LYS A 146 -3.17 15.17 -12.85
N SER A 147 -3.81 14.82 -11.74
CA SER A 147 -3.53 13.57 -11.01
C SER A 147 -3.84 12.30 -11.83
N GLU A 148 -4.66 12.41 -12.88
CA GLU A 148 -4.95 11.34 -13.85
C GLU A 148 -3.81 11.10 -14.85
N GLU A 149 -3.03 12.14 -15.13
CA GLU A 149 -1.90 12.10 -16.06
C GLU A 149 -0.65 11.51 -15.41
N TRP A 150 -0.68 11.25 -14.09
CA TRP A 150 0.45 10.66 -13.38
C TRP A 150 0.68 9.20 -13.78
N ASN A 151 1.74 8.96 -14.56
CA ASN A 151 2.10 7.64 -15.08
C ASN A 151 2.32 6.60 -13.98
N LEU A 152 3.05 6.95 -12.91
CA LEU A 152 3.29 6.02 -11.80
C LEU A 152 1.98 5.59 -11.13
N ALA A 153 1.05 6.53 -10.87
CA ALA A 153 -0.24 6.14 -10.32
C ALA A 153 -1.05 5.26 -11.29
N ARG A 154 -1.00 5.53 -12.60
CA ARG A 154 -1.66 4.67 -13.60
C ARG A 154 -1.13 3.24 -13.55
N GLN A 155 0.19 3.07 -13.50
CA GLN A 155 0.83 1.76 -13.37
C GLN A 155 0.44 1.06 -12.06
N MET A 156 0.47 1.77 -10.93
CA MET A 156 0.06 1.23 -9.64
C MET A 156 -1.41 0.76 -9.69
N ARG A 157 -2.34 1.58 -10.21
CA ARG A 157 -3.76 1.20 -10.35
C ARG A 157 -3.93 -0.05 -11.20
N ARG A 158 -3.23 -0.13 -12.34
CA ARG A 158 -3.26 -1.29 -13.24
C ARG A 158 -2.80 -2.58 -12.55
N GLN A 159 -1.73 -2.53 -11.77
CA GLN A 159 -1.26 -3.73 -11.07
C GLN A 159 -2.19 -4.11 -9.91
N LEU A 160 -2.64 -3.11 -9.15
CA LEU A 160 -3.50 -3.35 -7.99
C LEU A 160 -4.90 -3.79 -8.40
N SER A 161 -5.36 -3.53 -9.63
CA SER A 161 -6.67 -4.00 -10.10
C SER A 161 -6.80 -5.51 -10.18
N GLU A 162 -5.69 -6.25 -10.18
CA GLU A 162 -5.68 -7.71 -10.09
C GLU A 162 -6.05 -8.24 -8.69
N ILE A 163 -6.08 -7.39 -7.67
CA ILE A 163 -6.44 -7.77 -6.30
C ILE A 163 -7.97 -7.79 -6.17
N GLU A 164 -8.54 -8.97 -5.98
CA GLU A 164 -10.00 -9.16 -5.97
C GLU A 164 -10.62 -9.06 -4.57
N ASN A 165 -9.94 -9.55 -3.52
CA ASN A 165 -10.57 -9.80 -2.22
C ASN A 165 -9.71 -9.30 -1.05
N ILE A 166 -9.34 -8.02 -1.08
CA ILE A 166 -8.54 -7.38 -0.02
C ILE A 166 -9.41 -6.99 1.18
N SER A 167 -8.93 -7.25 2.39
CA SER A 167 -9.56 -6.76 3.63
C SER A 167 -8.96 -5.44 4.10
N GLU A 168 -7.67 -5.22 3.83
CA GLU A 168 -6.97 -4.02 4.28
C GLU A 168 -5.93 -3.59 3.25
N LEU A 169 -6.05 -2.35 2.75
CA LEU A 169 -5.13 -1.75 1.79
C LEU A 169 -4.73 -0.36 2.29
N LYS A 170 -3.47 -0.23 2.69
CA LYS A 170 -2.90 1.01 3.23
C LYS A 170 -1.93 1.64 2.25
N LEU A 171 -1.94 2.96 2.16
CA LEU A 171 -0.96 3.74 1.40
C LEU A 171 -0.20 4.69 2.33
N ASN A 172 1.12 4.61 2.31
CA ASN A 172 2.00 5.52 3.02
C ASN A 172 2.82 6.32 2.00
N VAL A 173 2.49 7.59 1.82
CA VAL A 173 3.18 8.46 0.87
C VAL A 173 4.26 9.25 1.59
N LYS A 174 5.50 9.04 1.19
CA LYS A 174 6.66 9.79 1.63
C LYS A 174 7.19 10.65 0.49
N ALA A 175 7.11 11.96 0.62
CA ALA A 175 7.67 12.86 -0.37
C ALA A 175 9.08 13.29 0.07
N ILE A 176 10.06 13.11 -0.80
CA ILE A 176 11.42 13.61 -0.62
C ILE A 176 11.43 15.05 -1.14
N GLY A 177 11.79 15.99 -0.26
CA GLY A 177 11.88 17.41 -0.62
C GLY A 177 12.95 17.66 -1.69
N ASP A 178 12.65 18.58 -2.59
CA ASP A 178 13.56 19.08 -3.64
C ASP A 178 13.65 20.60 -3.46
N PRO A 179 14.84 21.23 -3.60
CA PRO A 179 14.98 22.68 -3.69
C PRO A 179 13.96 23.38 -4.61
N LEU A 180 13.50 22.71 -5.67
CA LEU A 180 12.59 23.28 -6.65
C LEU A 180 11.11 23.20 -6.26
N TRP A 181 10.70 22.23 -5.43
CA TRP A 181 9.29 21.90 -5.23
C TRP A 181 8.92 21.59 -3.79
N SER A 182 7.77 22.13 -3.37
CA SER A 182 7.17 21.74 -2.08
C SER A 182 6.65 20.30 -2.14
N PRO A 183 7.02 19.43 -1.19
CA PRO A 183 6.57 18.04 -1.15
C PRO A 183 5.06 17.89 -0.94
N LEU A 184 4.36 18.96 -0.53
CA LEU A 184 2.90 19.01 -0.44
C LEU A 184 2.21 18.73 -1.78
N TRP A 185 2.82 19.16 -2.90
CA TRP A 185 2.28 18.88 -4.24
C TRP A 185 2.30 17.40 -4.56
N VAL A 186 3.38 16.71 -4.19
CA VAL A 186 3.52 15.27 -4.36
C VAL A 186 2.44 14.53 -3.57
N TRP A 187 2.18 14.93 -2.33
CA TRP A 187 1.12 14.34 -1.52
C TRP A 187 -0.26 14.58 -2.09
N TYR A 188 -0.53 15.81 -2.53
CA TYR A 188 -1.79 16.15 -3.17
C TYR A 188 -2.03 15.24 -4.37
N HIS A 189 -1.11 15.21 -5.34
CA HIS A 189 -1.27 14.37 -6.53
C HIS A 189 -1.35 12.89 -6.19
N ALA A 190 -0.57 12.39 -5.22
CA ALA A 190 -0.65 10.99 -4.83
C ALA A 190 -1.98 10.63 -4.18
N THR A 191 -2.50 11.50 -3.33
CA THR A 191 -3.81 11.31 -2.68
C THR A 191 -4.92 11.35 -3.72
N GLU A 192 -4.97 12.40 -4.55
CA GLU A 192 -5.98 12.55 -5.61
C GLU A 192 -5.94 11.39 -6.60
N ALA A 193 -4.73 10.98 -7.01
CA ALA A 193 -4.58 9.92 -7.98
C ALA A 193 -5.02 8.55 -7.45
N LEU A 194 -4.78 8.26 -6.17
CA LEU A 194 -4.98 6.90 -5.63
C LEU A 194 -6.25 6.75 -4.80
N ARG A 195 -6.86 7.83 -4.29
CA ARG A 195 -8.04 7.76 -3.41
C ARG A 195 -9.30 7.20 -4.10
N GLU A 196 -9.46 7.48 -5.40
CA GLU A 196 -10.64 7.06 -6.18
C GLU A 196 -10.51 5.63 -6.73
N MET A 197 -9.36 4.99 -6.54
CA MET A 197 -9.14 3.62 -6.99
C MET A 197 -10.18 2.68 -6.36
N GLY A 198 -10.75 1.80 -7.19
CA GLY A 198 -11.82 0.90 -6.76
C GLY A 198 -13.13 1.58 -6.39
N SER A 199 -13.30 2.88 -6.63
CA SER A 199 -14.58 3.56 -6.43
C SER A 199 -15.37 3.51 -7.73
N SER A 200 -16.59 2.98 -7.71
CA SER A 200 -17.52 3.09 -8.85
C SER A 200 -17.99 4.54 -8.93
N SER A 201 -17.17 5.42 -9.52
CA SER A 201 -17.64 6.77 -9.79
C SER A 201 -18.74 6.67 -10.85
N VAL A 202 -19.98 6.84 -10.42
CA VAL A 202 -21.09 7.22 -11.28
C VAL A 202 -20.80 8.64 -11.77
N HIS A 203 -19.93 8.75 -12.76
CA HIS A 203 -19.83 9.94 -13.62
C HIS A 203 -20.62 9.67 -14.90
N GLU A 204 -21.89 9.28 -14.76
CA GLU A 204 -22.90 9.64 -15.74
C GLU A 204 -23.18 11.13 -15.57
N ASN A 205 -22.38 11.96 -16.22
CA ASN A 205 -22.78 13.32 -16.57
C ASN A 205 -21.92 13.78 -17.74
N ASP A 206 -22.18 13.19 -18.90
CA ASP A 206 -21.96 13.89 -20.16
C ASP A 206 -23.26 13.83 -20.96
N CYS A 207 -24.15 14.79 -20.66
CA CYS A 207 -25.33 15.10 -21.45
C CYS A 207 -24.89 15.59 -22.85
N ARG A 208 -24.57 14.67 -23.76
CA ARG A 208 -24.81 14.95 -25.18
C ARG A 208 -26.30 14.78 -25.45
N LYS A 209 -26.97 15.93 -25.44
CA LYS A 209 -28.32 16.17 -25.95
C LYS A 209 -28.44 15.61 -27.37
N SER A 210 -28.84 14.35 -27.52
CA SER A 210 -29.26 13.79 -28.80
C SER A 210 -30.76 14.03 -28.94
N THR A 211 -31.09 14.96 -29.82
CA THR A 211 -32.44 15.20 -30.31
C THR A 211 -32.99 13.94 -30.99
N VAL A 212 -34.08 13.43 -30.43
CA VAL A 212 -35.25 12.76 -31.04
C VAL A 212 -35.06 12.13 -32.43
N ALA A 213 -35.15 10.80 -32.52
CA ALA A 213 -36.17 10.08 -33.31
C ALA A 213 -36.06 8.55 -33.12
N ASP A 214 -37.22 7.94 -32.84
CA ASP A 214 -37.65 6.54 -32.94
C ASP A 214 -36.64 5.43 -33.29
N ASP A 215 -36.56 4.37 -32.46
CA ASP A 215 -37.26 3.09 -32.73
C ASP A 215 -37.06 2.04 -31.61
N LYS A 216 -38.02 1.11 -31.51
CA LYS A 216 -38.09 -0.01 -30.55
C LYS A 216 -36.86 -0.92 -30.55
N VAL A 217 -36.18 -1.10 -29.41
CA VAL A 217 -35.46 -2.35 -29.07
C VAL A 217 -35.52 -2.66 -27.55
N LYS A 218 -35.89 -3.91 -27.24
CA LYS A 218 -35.85 -4.56 -25.91
C LYS A 218 -34.41 -4.96 -25.52
N SER A 219 -34.13 -4.95 -24.22
CA SER A 219 -32.93 -5.50 -23.53
C SER A 219 -31.66 -4.67 -23.80
N VAL A 220 -30.82 -4.35 -22.82
CA VAL A 220 -30.13 -5.22 -21.86
C VAL A 220 -29.87 -4.44 -20.56
N ALA A 221 -29.84 -5.17 -19.45
CA ALA A 221 -29.54 -4.71 -18.10
C ALA A 221 -28.45 -3.63 -18.04
N SER A 222 -28.74 -2.53 -17.32
CA SER A 222 -27.75 -1.60 -16.79
C SER A 222 -26.67 -2.40 -16.09
N SER A 223 -25.50 -2.47 -16.72
CA SER A 223 -24.28 -2.92 -16.05
C SER A 223 -23.91 -1.82 -15.06
N HIS A 224 -24.17 -2.08 -13.78
CA HIS A 224 -23.39 -1.47 -12.73
C HIS A 224 -21.92 -1.76 -13.07
N SER A 225 -21.18 -0.75 -13.52
CA SER A 225 -19.74 -0.88 -13.75
C SER A 225 -19.11 -1.22 -12.40
N ALA A 226 -18.74 -2.50 -12.25
CA ALA A 226 -18.09 -2.99 -11.06
C ALA A 226 -16.85 -2.11 -10.79
N PRO A 227 -16.55 -1.81 -9.52
CA PRO A 227 -15.37 -1.02 -9.18
C PRO A 227 -14.13 -1.66 -9.80
N SER A 228 -13.37 -0.87 -10.57
CA SER A 228 -12.12 -1.33 -11.18
C SER A 228 -11.01 -1.32 -10.12
N GLY A 229 -10.95 -2.40 -9.33
CA GLY A 229 -9.87 -2.66 -8.37
C GLY A 229 -10.23 -2.45 -6.90
N PRO A 230 -9.24 -2.68 -5.99
CA PRO A 230 -9.43 -2.55 -4.56
C PRO A 230 -9.49 -1.09 -4.10
N GLN A 231 -10.12 -0.86 -2.95
CA GLN A 231 -10.18 0.47 -2.33
C GLN A 231 -9.15 0.58 -1.21
N PHE A 232 -8.48 1.74 -1.10
CA PHE A 232 -7.69 2.06 0.07
C PHE A 232 -8.59 2.30 1.29
N SER A 233 -8.20 1.78 2.44
CA SER A 233 -8.85 2.06 3.73
C SER A 233 -8.21 3.26 4.44
N LEU A 234 -6.91 3.49 4.19
CA LEU A 234 -6.12 4.50 4.87
C LEU A 234 -5.02 5.04 3.95
N ILE A 235 -4.84 6.36 3.93
CA ILE A 235 -3.70 7.05 3.30
C ILE A 235 -3.01 7.90 4.37
N THR A 236 -1.70 7.68 4.56
CA THR A 236 -0.86 8.48 5.46
C THR A 236 0.21 9.23 4.67
N LEU A 237 0.64 10.39 5.18
CA LEU A 237 1.60 11.27 4.52
C LEU A 237 2.79 11.57 5.46
N ALA A 238 4.02 11.54 4.94
CA ALA A 238 5.25 11.75 5.72
C ALA A 238 6.38 12.45 4.92
N LEU A 239 7.22 13.26 5.57
CA LEU A 239 8.47 13.86 5.02
C LEU A 239 9.71 13.33 5.75
N ASP A 240 10.89 13.57 5.18
CA ASP A 240 12.18 13.17 5.76
C ASP A 240 12.54 13.86 7.08
N MET A 241 12.18 15.15 7.23
CA MET A 241 12.46 15.93 8.45
C MET A 241 11.20 16.40 9.17
N TRP A 242 10.02 16.00 8.68
CA TRP A 242 8.73 16.41 9.18
C TRP A 242 7.76 15.25 9.05
N SER A 243 7.15 14.84 10.14
CA SER A 243 5.85 14.19 10.11
C SER A 243 4.84 15.29 10.39
N PRO A 244 4.41 16.10 9.40
CA PRO A 244 3.51 17.20 9.74
C PRO A 244 2.22 16.62 10.28
N GLY A 245 1.92 17.00 11.53
CA GLY A 245 0.60 16.94 12.12
C GLY A 245 -0.14 15.62 12.04
N GLU A 246 0.54 14.48 11.78
CA GLU A 246 0.03 13.12 11.90
C GLU A 246 -1.44 12.92 11.44
N ASN A 247 -1.84 13.65 10.38
CA ASN A 247 -3.17 13.58 9.84
C ASN A 247 -3.19 12.49 8.77
N TYR A 248 -4.29 11.74 8.71
CA TYR A 248 -4.47 10.64 7.77
C TYR A 248 -5.83 10.75 7.10
N LEU A 249 -5.89 10.25 5.88
CA LEU A 249 -7.14 10.14 5.14
C LEU A 249 -7.73 8.75 5.39
N MET A 250 -8.97 8.70 5.85
CA MET A 250 -9.69 7.45 6.10
C MET A 250 -11.14 7.61 5.67
N ARG A 251 -11.76 6.51 5.23
CA ARG A 251 -13.19 6.47 4.93
C ARG A 251 -13.98 6.53 6.23
N ASP A 252 -14.90 7.47 6.32
CA ASP A 252 -15.73 7.69 7.49
C ASP A 252 -16.96 6.78 7.46
N PRO A 253 -17.04 5.76 8.34
CA PRO A 253 -18.18 4.86 8.38
C PRO A 253 -19.48 5.56 8.78
N ALA A 254 -19.41 6.68 9.52
CA ALA A 254 -20.59 7.45 9.91
C ALA A 254 -21.17 8.29 8.76
N ASN A 255 -20.39 8.52 7.70
CA ASN A 255 -20.77 9.37 6.57
C ASN A 255 -20.67 8.61 5.23
N ASN A 256 -21.32 7.45 5.15
CA ASN A 256 -21.41 6.64 3.93
C ASN A 256 -20.04 6.26 3.32
N ASN A 257 -19.02 6.01 4.16
CA ASN A 257 -17.66 5.70 3.73
C ASN A 257 -17.02 6.77 2.82
N GLN A 258 -17.46 8.03 2.95
CA GLN A 258 -16.83 9.17 2.31
C GLN A 258 -15.44 9.41 2.92
N TRP A 259 -14.51 9.90 2.10
CA TRP A 259 -13.18 10.26 2.58
C TRP A 259 -13.24 11.46 3.51
N ALA A 260 -12.53 11.36 4.63
CA ALA A 260 -12.34 12.46 5.57
C ALA A 260 -10.89 12.48 6.08
N TRP A 261 -10.43 13.67 6.43
CA TRP A 261 -9.18 13.90 7.13
C TRP A 261 -9.38 13.69 8.62
N TRP A 262 -8.45 12.97 9.23
CA TRP A 262 -8.46 12.66 10.65
C TRP A 262 -7.11 13.00 11.25
N CYS A 263 -7.10 13.52 12.47
CA CYS A 263 -5.89 13.63 13.27
C CYS A 263 -5.65 12.35 14.08
N LEU A 264 -4.45 12.16 14.66
CA LEU A 264 -4.19 10.97 15.50
C LEU A 264 -5.05 10.83 16.74
N LYS A 265 -5.64 11.93 17.23
CA LYS A 265 -6.60 11.85 18.34
C LYS A 265 -7.97 11.33 17.89
N GLY A 266 -8.15 11.02 16.60
CA GLY A 266 -9.39 10.51 16.04
C GLY A 266 -10.45 11.57 15.79
N HIS A 267 -10.08 12.86 15.72
CA HIS A 267 -11.01 13.92 15.33
C HIS A 267 -11.04 14.08 13.81
N CYS A 268 -12.25 14.18 13.24
CA CYS A 268 -12.45 14.53 11.84
C CYS A 268 -12.12 16.02 11.63
N VAL A 269 -11.06 16.28 10.88
CA VAL A 269 -10.53 17.62 10.55
C VAL A 269 -11.31 18.24 9.39
N GLY A 270 -11.78 17.43 8.46
CA GLY A 270 -12.52 17.90 7.31
C GLY A 270 -12.97 16.79 6.37
N ARG A 271 -14.10 16.98 5.70
CA ARG A 271 -14.58 16.04 4.69
C ARG A 271 -13.95 16.34 3.34
N VAL A 272 -13.62 15.29 2.60
CA VAL A 272 -13.10 15.40 1.25
C VAL A 272 -14.26 15.30 0.25
N GLY A 273 -14.74 16.45 -0.22
CA GLY A 273 -15.56 16.59 -1.44
C GLY A 273 -14.77 16.42 -2.76
N THR A 274 -15.44 16.66 -3.89
CA THR A 274 -14.96 16.25 -5.23
C THR A 274 -13.81 17.08 -5.81
N GLU A 275 -13.59 18.32 -5.37
CA GLU A 275 -12.44 19.13 -5.81
C GLU A 275 -12.02 20.07 -4.68
N HIS A 276 -10.79 19.94 -4.17
CA HIS A 276 -10.23 20.89 -3.22
C HIS A 276 -8.98 21.52 -3.80
N PRO A 277 -8.85 22.85 -3.75
CA PRO A 277 -7.59 23.48 -4.09
C PRO A 277 -6.50 23.01 -3.12
N VAL A 278 -5.26 22.92 -3.60
CA VAL A 278 -4.10 22.51 -2.80
C VAL A 278 -3.98 23.29 -1.49
N ARG A 279 -4.40 24.56 -1.46
CA ARG A 279 -4.42 25.36 -0.24
C ARG A 279 -5.31 24.78 0.87
N GLN A 280 -6.48 24.26 0.52
CA GLN A 280 -7.42 23.64 1.46
C GLN A 280 -6.90 22.28 1.94
N PHE A 281 -6.32 21.50 1.02
CA PHE A 281 -5.56 20.30 1.36
C PHE A 281 -4.47 20.60 2.40
N CYS A 282 -3.65 21.63 2.17
CA CYS A 282 -2.61 22.04 3.11
C CYS A 282 -3.18 22.43 4.48
N SER A 283 -4.28 23.19 4.55
CA SER A 283 -4.85 23.59 5.85
C SER A 283 -5.24 22.40 6.72
N TRP A 284 -5.79 21.33 6.13
CA TRP A 284 -6.18 20.14 6.87
C TRP A 284 -4.99 19.32 7.37
N LEU A 285 -3.82 19.45 6.77
CA LEU A 285 -2.62 18.76 7.22
C LEU A 285 -2.02 19.36 8.48
N TYR A 286 -2.30 20.64 8.77
CA TYR A 286 -1.67 21.35 9.89
C TYR A 286 -2.63 21.61 11.05
N ASP A 287 -3.90 21.92 10.77
CA ASP A 287 -4.81 22.43 11.79
C ASP A 287 -6.00 21.50 12.04
N CYS A 288 -5.98 20.81 13.18
CA CYS A 288 -7.17 20.14 13.69
C CYS A 288 -7.97 21.14 14.55
N PRO A 289 -9.21 21.50 14.17
CA PRO A 289 -10.00 22.51 14.87
C PRO A 289 -10.36 22.10 16.30
N THR A 290 -10.32 20.82 16.61
CA THR A 290 -10.58 20.28 17.96
C THR A 290 -9.32 20.19 18.81
N CYS A 291 -8.14 19.96 18.20
CA CYS A 291 -6.88 19.82 18.93
C CYS A 291 -6.18 21.16 19.18
N SER A 292 -6.47 22.19 18.37
CA SER A 292 -5.91 23.54 18.50
C SER A 292 -6.98 24.54 18.98
N PRO A 293 -7.39 24.52 20.25
CA PRO A 293 -8.35 25.50 20.80
C PRO A 293 -7.71 26.86 21.21
N GLU A 294 -6.46 27.15 20.82
CA GLU A 294 -5.81 28.42 21.19
C GLU A 294 -6.26 29.57 20.27
N ASP A 295 -7.43 30.13 20.59
CA ASP A 295 -7.71 31.57 20.63
C ASP A 295 -9.16 31.86 21.11
N ILE A 296 -9.60 31.20 22.19
CA ILE A 296 -10.73 31.69 22.99
C ILE A 296 -10.35 31.60 24.47
N GLY A 297 -9.61 32.60 24.95
CA GLY A 297 -9.46 32.88 26.38
C GLY A 297 -8.02 32.98 26.87
N GLY A 298 -7.49 34.19 26.92
CA GLY A 298 -6.22 34.53 27.56
C GLY A 298 -5.94 36.04 27.52
N ASP A 299 -6.62 36.77 28.41
CA ASP A 299 -6.55 38.20 28.80
C ASP A 299 -6.86 39.31 27.77
#